data_AF-C0C736-F1
#
_entry.id   AF-C0C736-F1
#
_cell.length_a   1.000
_cell.length_b   1.000
_cell.length_c   1.000
_cell.angle_alpha   90.00
_cell.angle_beta   90.00
_cell.angle_gamma   90.00
#
_symmetry.space_group_name_H-M   'P 1'
#
loop_
_entity.id
_entity.type
_entity.pdbx_description
1 polymer ?
#
loop_
_entity_poly.entity_id
_entity_poly.type
_entity_poly.pdbx_seq_one_letter_code
_entity_poly.pdbx_strand_id
1 'polypeptide(L)'
;MLLQSGTLEERGVLDTAAKMCVAARTAPKAKGVDEILTLVLTGDEKNLLADKMEELGVRYFKDKAFVWYGRDAENVRKSQAVVLIGARKSYRGVGQCALCGFKNCEECKKAGGNCAHLFLDLGIALSSAVLKASGDNVDNRMMWSAG
;
A
#
# COMPACT_ATOMS: atom_id res chain seq x y z
N MET A 1 9.85 -16.39 32.77
CA MET A 1 9.22 -15.36 31.93
C MET A 1 8.03 -16.00 31.23
N LEU A 2 6.82 -15.45 31.39
CA LEU A 2 5.60 -15.91 30.73
C LEU A 2 5.31 -14.98 29.55
N LEU A 3 5.08 -15.53 28.36
CA LEU A 3 4.66 -14.76 27.17
C LEU A 3 3.23 -15.17 26.81
N GLN A 4 2.34 -14.17 26.71
CA GLN A 4 0.94 -14.41 26.36
C GLN A 4 0.78 -14.58 24.84
N SER A 5 -0.24 -15.34 24.43
CA SER A 5 -0.52 -15.61 23.02
C SER A 5 -0.66 -14.34 22.19
N GLY A 6 -1.43 -13.35 22.68
CA GLY A 6 -1.61 -12.07 21.98
C GLY A 6 -0.31 -11.29 21.74
N THR A 7 0.60 -11.29 22.71
CA THR A 7 1.91 -10.64 22.57
C THR A 7 2.80 -11.35 21.54
N LEU A 8 2.75 -12.69 21.50
CA LEU A 8 3.50 -13.48 20.51
C LEU A 8 2.90 -13.34 19.10
N GLU A 9 1.57 -13.27 19.01
CA GLU A 9 0.84 -13.04 17.76
C GLU A 9 1.19 -11.65 17.19
N GLU A 10 1.07 -10.59 17.98
CA GLU A 10 1.40 -9.23 17.57
C GLU A 10 2.86 -9.14 17.09
N ARG A 11 3.79 -9.74 17.83
CA ARG A 11 5.20 -9.82 17.41
C ARG A 11 5.34 -10.52 16.06
N GLY A 12 4.66 -11.65 15.86
CA GLY A 12 4.66 -12.37 14.58
C GLY A 12 4.15 -11.51 13.43
N VAL A 13 3.06 -10.77 13.65
CA VAL A 13 2.50 -9.86 12.64
C VAL A 13 3.46 -8.71 12.31
N LEU A 14 4.13 -8.12 13.31
CA LEU A 14 5.11 -7.06 13.07
C LEU A 14 6.35 -7.58 12.32
N ASP A 15 6.84 -8.77 12.67
CA ASP A 15 7.95 -9.41 11.96
C ASP A 15 7.56 -9.70 10.49
N THR A 16 6.34 -10.18 10.24
CA THR A 16 5.84 -10.39 8.88
C THR A 16 5.66 -9.07 8.14
N ALA A 17 5.11 -8.03 8.77
CA ALA A 17 4.98 -6.70 8.16
C ALA A 17 6.33 -6.13 7.71
N ALA A 18 7.39 -6.29 8.53
CA ALA A 18 8.74 -5.90 8.13
C ALA A 18 9.23 -6.68 6.89
N LYS A 19 9.00 -7.99 6.84
CA LYS A 19 9.34 -8.81 5.66
C LYS A 19 8.50 -8.43 4.43
N MET A 20 7.24 -8.06 4.60
CA MET A 20 6.39 -7.53 3.52
C MET A 20 7.01 -6.26 2.93
N CYS A 21 7.48 -5.34 3.78
CA CYS A 21 8.17 -4.14 3.32
C CYS A 21 9.44 -4.48 2.53
N VAL A 22 10.26 -5.42 3.02
CA VAL A 22 11.45 -5.90 2.27
C VAL A 22 11.05 -6.43 0.90
N ALA A 23 10.07 -7.34 0.85
CA ALA A 23 9.60 -7.95 -0.40
C ALA A 23 9.10 -6.89 -1.40
N ALA A 24 8.34 -5.89 -0.94
CA ALA A 24 7.85 -4.79 -1.78
C ALA A 24 8.97 -3.92 -2.36
N ARG A 25 9.98 -3.58 -1.53
CA ARG A 25 11.14 -2.78 -1.94
C ARG A 25 12.00 -3.51 -2.96
N THR A 26 12.29 -4.80 -2.72
CA THR A 26 13.16 -5.60 -3.59
C THR A 26 12.46 -6.18 -4.81
N ALA A 27 11.13 -6.08 -4.91
CA ALA A 27 10.36 -6.54 -6.06
C ALA A 27 10.86 -5.89 -7.36
N PRO A 28 10.86 -6.62 -8.50
CA PRO A 28 11.38 -6.11 -9.77
C PRO A 28 10.63 -4.86 -10.21
N LYS A 29 11.36 -3.88 -10.76
CA LYS A 29 10.81 -2.61 -11.26
C LYS A 29 11.32 -2.31 -12.67
N ALA A 30 10.54 -1.54 -13.42
CA ALA A 30 10.95 -1.02 -14.70
C ALA A 30 12.31 -0.29 -14.59
N LYS A 31 13.28 -0.74 -15.40
CA LYS A 31 14.67 -0.26 -15.43
C LYS A 31 15.43 -0.35 -14.10
N GLY A 32 14.97 -1.18 -13.16
CA GLY A 32 15.59 -1.30 -11.84
C GLY A 32 15.50 -0.04 -10.98
N VAL A 33 14.63 0.92 -11.34
CA VAL A 33 14.48 2.18 -10.62
C VAL A 33 13.48 2.00 -9.49
N ASP A 34 13.97 2.04 -8.25
CA ASP A 34 13.17 1.80 -7.07
C ASP A 34 12.58 3.09 -6.48
N GLU A 35 11.30 3.31 -6.80
CA GLU A 35 10.51 4.44 -6.34
C GLU A 35 9.35 4.03 -5.44
N ILE A 36 9.34 2.77 -4.98
CA ILE A 36 8.36 2.32 -4.00
C ILE A 36 8.65 3.02 -2.65
N LEU A 37 7.69 3.08 -1.76
CA LEU A 37 7.86 3.54 -0.38
C LEU A 37 7.01 2.63 0.50
N THR A 38 7.51 2.29 1.68
CA THR A 38 6.80 1.40 2.61
C THR A 38 6.77 2.01 4.00
N LEU A 39 5.60 1.97 4.65
CA LEU A 39 5.43 2.33 6.05
C LEU A 39 4.62 1.25 6.75
N VAL A 40 4.86 1.06 8.04
CA VAL A 40 4.02 0.20 8.89
C VAL A 40 3.41 1.09 9.97
N LEU A 41 2.09 1.12 10.03
CA LEU A 41 1.34 1.83 11.07
C LEU A 41 0.87 0.84 12.12
N THR A 42 1.02 1.20 13.39
CA THR A 42 0.52 0.48 14.56
C THR A 42 -0.19 1.46 15.48
N GLY A 43 -0.68 1.00 16.64
CA GLY A 43 -1.13 1.89 17.72
C GLY A 43 -2.09 2.99 17.29
N ASP A 44 -1.74 4.24 17.60
CA ASP A 44 -2.57 5.41 17.32
C ASP A 44 -2.46 5.86 15.86
N GLU A 45 -1.33 5.64 15.20
CA GLU A 45 -1.13 6.01 13.80
C GLU A 45 -2.10 5.27 12.87
N LYS A 46 -2.39 3.99 13.11
CA LYS A 46 -3.42 3.27 12.34
C LYS A 46 -4.83 3.75 12.68
N ASN A 47 -5.07 4.20 13.92
CA ASN A 47 -6.37 4.76 14.31
C ASN A 47 -6.62 6.11 13.60
N LEU A 48 -5.59 6.95 13.49
CA LEU A 48 -5.66 8.20 12.73
C LEU A 48 -5.93 7.95 11.23
N LEU A 49 -5.36 6.88 10.66
CA LEU A 49 -5.71 6.47 9.30
C LEU A 49 -7.20 6.09 9.19
N ALA A 50 -7.72 5.30 10.12
CA ALA A 50 -9.13 4.93 10.15
C ALA A 50 -10.07 6.14 10.28
N ASP A 51 -9.75 7.10 11.15
CA ASP A 51 -10.48 8.37 11.28
C ASP A 51 -10.52 9.11 9.94
N LYS A 52 -9.36 9.17 9.26
CA LYS A 52 -9.27 9.83 7.96
C LYS A 52 -10.08 9.10 6.88
N MET A 53 -10.09 7.78 6.89
CA MET A 53 -10.91 6.98 5.98
C MET A 53 -12.40 7.29 6.17
N GLU A 54 -12.88 7.37 7.41
CA GLU A 54 -14.27 7.74 7.71
C GLU A 54 -14.61 9.16 7.22
N GLU A 55 -13.73 10.14 7.49
CA GLU A 55 -13.88 11.52 7.00
C GLU A 55 -14.03 11.56 5.47
N LEU A 56 -13.16 10.86 4.74
CA LEU A 56 -13.21 10.78 3.28
C LEU A 56 -14.44 10.03 2.78
N GLY A 57 -14.84 8.97 3.48
CA GLY A 57 -16.07 8.24 3.21
C GLY A 57 -17.29 9.16 3.24
N VAL A 58 -17.45 9.94 4.32
CA VAL A 58 -18.54 10.91 4.46
C VAL A 58 -18.46 11.98 3.36
N ARG A 59 -17.26 12.52 3.10
CA ARG A 59 -17.05 13.55 2.08
C ARG A 59 -17.46 13.10 0.67
N TYR A 60 -17.04 11.90 0.26
CA TYR A 60 -17.20 11.44 -1.12
C TYR A 60 -18.49 10.64 -1.35
N PHE A 61 -19.01 9.95 -0.32
CA PHE A 61 -20.10 8.99 -0.47
C PHE A 61 -21.34 9.28 0.38
N LYS A 62 -21.29 10.28 1.29
CA LYS A 62 -22.42 10.69 2.14
C LYS A 62 -23.09 9.48 2.81
N ASP A 63 -24.36 9.22 2.52
CA ASP A 63 -25.14 8.12 3.11
C ASP A 63 -24.57 6.72 2.81
N LYS A 64 -23.72 6.59 1.79
CA LYS A 64 -23.05 5.33 1.43
C LYS A 64 -21.65 5.19 2.05
N ALA A 65 -21.19 6.16 2.84
CA ALA A 65 -19.86 6.16 3.46
C ALA A 65 -19.56 4.86 4.22
N PHE A 66 -20.55 4.34 4.93
CA PHE A 66 -20.37 3.18 5.80
C PHE A 66 -20.18 1.86 5.04
N VAL A 67 -20.71 1.74 3.81
CA VAL A 67 -20.67 0.50 3.02
C VAL A 67 -19.24 0.11 2.64
N TRP A 68 -18.38 1.10 2.43
CA TRP A 68 -17.00 0.90 2.00
C TRP A 68 -16.00 1.44 3.01
N TYR A 69 -15.96 2.76 3.18
CA TYR A 69 -14.95 3.42 4.02
C TYR A 69 -15.13 3.11 5.50
N GLY A 70 -16.37 3.16 6.03
CA GLY A 70 -16.62 2.88 7.44
C GLY A 70 -16.26 1.44 7.85
N ARG A 71 -16.70 0.45 7.06
CA ARG A 71 -16.33 -0.96 7.28
C ARG A 71 -14.81 -1.16 7.26
N ASP A 72 -14.12 -0.59 6.27
CA ASP A 72 -12.69 -0.78 6.12
C ASP A 72 -11.89 -0.03 7.19
N ALA A 73 -12.35 1.14 7.62
CA ALA A 73 -11.78 1.87 8.76
C ALA A 73 -11.85 1.04 10.05
N GLU A 74 -12.99 0.39 10.30
CA GLU A 74 -13.13 -0.50 11.46
C GLU A 74 -12.21 -1.73 11.37
N ASN A 75 -11.98 -2.27 10.18
CA ASN A 75 -10.98 -3.33 9.98
C ASN A 75 -9.56 -2.84 10.30
N VAL A 76 -9.21 -1.61 9.93
CA VAL A 76 -7.93 -0.97 10.27
C VAL A 76 -7.78 -0.79 11.79
N ARG A 77 -8.84 -0.39 12.50
CA ARG A 77 -8.80 -0.28 13.97
C ARG A 77 -8.59 -1.63 14.64
N LYS A 78 -9.17 -2.70 14.09
CA LYS A 78 -9.04 -4.07 14.61
C LYS A 78 -7.73 -4.77 14.24
N SER A 79 -7.03 -4.32 13.20
CA SER A 79 -5.76 -4.94 12.82
C SER A 79 -4.65 -4.60 13.81
N GLN A 80 -3.66 -5.49 13.94
CA GLN A 80 -2.44 -5.23 14.72
C GLN A 80 -1.51 -4.22 14.01
N ALA A 81 -1.46 -4.28 12.68
CA ALA A 81 -0.67 -3.37 11.86
C ALA A 81 -1.36 -3.07 10.51
N VAL A 82 -0.94 -1.98 9.86
CA VAL A 82 -1.25 -1.66 8.47
C VAL A 82 0.06 -1.41 7.72
N VAL A 83 0.28 -2.13 6.62
CA VAL A 83 1.41 -1.89 5.73
C VAL A 83 0.95 -0.99 4.59
N LEU A 84 1.45 0.24 4.56
CA LEU A 84 1.23 1.17 3.45
C LEU A 84 2.35 1.01 2.42
N ILE A 85 1.97 0.84 1.15
CA ILE A 85 2.91 0.73 0.03
C ILE A 85 2.52 1.80 -0.98
N GLY A 86 3.38 2.80 -1.15
CA GLY A 86 3.21 3.90 -2.09
C GLY A 86 4.29 3.92 -3.15
N ALA A 87 4.18 4.84 -4.09
CA ALA A 87 5.21 5.07 -5.11
C ALA A 87 5.45 6.56 -5.33
N ARG A 88 6.72 6.97 -5.39
CA ARG A 88 7.11 8.35 -5.72
C ARG A 88 6.95 8.59 -7.22
N LYS A 89 6.26 9.68 -7.54
CA LYS A 89 6.07 10.11 -8.92
C LYS A 89 7.42 10.28 -9.63
N SER A 90 7.61 9.49 -10.68
CA SER A 90 8.84 9.40 -11.45
C SER A 90 8.52 8.95 -12.88
N TYR A 91 9.50 9.10 -13.79
CA TYR A 91 9.35 8.77 -15.21
C TYR A 91 10.51 7.87 -15.63
N ARG A 92 10.22 6.77 -16.32
CA ARG A 92 11.25 5.77 -16.65
C ARG A 92 12.15 6.17 -17.82
N GLY A 93 11.71 7.10 -18.66
CA GLY A 93 12.47 7.53 -19.85
C GLY A 93 12.73 6.36 -20.80
N VAL A 94 11.75 5.46 -20.97
CA VAL A 94 11.82 4.38 -21.95
C VAL A 94 11.50 4.96 -23.33
N GLY A 95 12.41 4.78 -24.28
CA GLY A 95 12.23 5.27 -25.65
C GLY A 95 11.03 4.60 -26.33
N GLN A 96 10.23 5.39 -27.05
CA GLN A 96 9.06 4.91 -27.82
C GLN A 96 8.03 4.08 -27.01
N CYS A 97 7.98 4.24 -25.69
CA CYS A 97 7.12 3.43 -24.82
C CYS A 97 5.62 3.71 -25.00
N ALA A 98 5.21 4.99 -24.95
CA ALA A 98 3.82 5.47 -25.07
C ALA A 98 2.74 4.79 -24.19
N LEU A 99 3.11 3.91 -23.25
CA LEU A 99 2.19 3.09 -22.45
C LEU A 99 1.22 3.90 -21.58
N CYS A 100 1.59 5.12 -21.21
CA CYS A 100 0.75 6.05 -20.45
C CYS A 100 -0.17 6.92 -21.33
N GLY A 101 -0.21 6.69 -22.64
CA GLY A 101 -1.02 7.44 -23.61
C GLY A 101 -0.39 8.74 -24.12
N PHE A 102 0.81 9.11 -23.64
CA PHE A 102 1.57 10.26 -24.12
C PHE A 102 2.64 9.83 -25.13
N LYS A 103 3.02 10.71 -26.06
CA LYS A 103 4.05 10.42 -27.07
C LYS A 103 5.38 10.01 -26.44
N ASN A 104 5.77 10.64 -25.33
CA ASN A 104 6.99 10.35 -24.59
C ASN A 104 6.89 10.81 -23.12
N CYS A 105 7.94 10.54 -22.34
CA CYS A 105 7.98 10.89 -20.91
C CYS A 105 7.99 12.41 -20.65
N GLU A 106 8.53 13.23 -21.56
CA GLU A 106 8.55 14.69 -21.38
C GLU A 106 7.16 15.29 -21.54
N GLU A 107 6.39 14.86 -22.54
CA GLU A 107 5.00 15.27 -22.72
C GLU A 107 4.13 14.82 -21.56
N CYS A 108 4.30 13.58 -21.09
CA CYS A 108 3.63 13.09 -19.89
C CYS A 108 3.93 13.97 -18.67
N LYS A 109 5.20 14.33 -18.47
CA LYS A 109 5.62 15.20 -17.37
C LYS A 109 5.03 16.61 -17.48
N LYS A 110 5.08 17.22 -18.66
CA LYS A 110 4.50 18.55 -18.92
C LYS A 110 2.99 18.58 -18.66
N ALA A 111 2.29 17.52 -19.03
CA ALA A 111 0.86 17.38 -18.78
C ALA A 111 0.50 17.00 -17.33
N GLY A 112 1.47 16.82 -16.44
CA GLY A 112 1.23 16.36 -15.08
C GLY A 112 0.77 14.90 -14.98
N GLY A 113 0.88 14.12 -16.07
CA GLY A 113 0.50 12.71 -16.11
C GLY A 113 1.38 11.82 -15.23
N ASN A 114 0.93 10.58 -15.06
CA ASN A 114 1.63 9.55 -14.30
C ASN A 114 2.19 8.47 -15.24
N CYS A 115 3.43 8.07 -15.01
CA CYS A 115 4.05 7.00 -15.79
C CYS A 115 3.34 5.66 -15.52
N ALA A 116 2.90 4.95 -16.56
CA ALA A 116 2.20 3.68 -16.43
C ALA A 116 3.04 2.61 -15.71
N HIS A 117 4.36 2.61 -15.93
CA HIS A 117 5.28 1.72 -15.22
C HIS A 117 5.26 1.90 -13.71
N LEU A 118 4.95 3.10 -13.20
CA LEU A 118 4.88 3.33 -11.76
C LEU A 118 3.74 2.53 -11.12
N PHE A 119 2.59 2.45 -11.79
CA PHE A 119 1.45 1.65 -11.33
C PHE A 119 1.72 0.15 -11.46
N LEU A 120 2.41 -0.27 -12.54
CA LEU A 120 2.84 -1.66 -12.69
C LEU A 120 3.82 -2.06 -11.58
N ASP A 121 4.85 -1.25 -11.34
CA ASP A 121 5.83 -1.47 -10.27
C ASP A 121 5.15 -1.55 -8.90
N LEU A 122 4.15 -0.68 -8.65
CA LEU A 122 3.35 -0.70 -7.42
C LEU A 122 2.55 -1.99 -7.26
N GLY A 123 1.89 -2.46 -8.33
CA GLY A 123 1.14 -3.73 -8.32
C GLY A 123 2.04 -4.95 -8.05
N ILE A 124 3.24 -4.97 -8.63
CA ILE A 124 4.24 -6.03 -8.38
C ILE A 124 4.72 -5.98 -6.93
N ALA A 125 4.97 -4.78 -6.38
CA ALA A 125 5.38 -4.60 -5.00
C ALA A 125 4.30 -5.06 -4.00
N LEU A 126 3.04 -4.67 -4.23
CA LEU A 126 1.88 -5.12 -3.45
C LEU A 126 1.76 -6.65 -3.46
N SER A 127 1.84 -7.26 -4.65
CA SER A 127 1.73 -8.71 -4.80
C SER A 127 2.87 -9.46 -4.11
N SER A 128 4.08 -8.91 -4.15
CA SER A 128 5.26 -9.47 -3.46
C SER A 128 5.12 -9.40 -1.95
N ALA A 129 4.56 -8.32 -1.41
CA ALA A 129 4.24 -8.19 0.01
C ALA A 129 3.17 -9.21 0.44
N VAL A 130 2.06 -9.32 -0.31
CA VAL A 130 0.98 -10.28 0.00
C VAL A 130 1.48 -11.72 -0.02
N LEU A 131 2.33 -12.09 -1.00
CA LEU A 131 2.97 -13.41 -1.04
C LEU A 131 3.78 -13.69 0.23
N LYS A 132 4.48 -12.68 0.77
CA LYS A 132 5.24 -12.82 2.00
C LYS A 132 4.35 -13.03 3.22
N ALA A 133 3.24 -12.29 3.33
CA ALA A 133 2.26 -12.51 4.40
C ALA A 133 1.66 -13.91 4.35
N SER A 134 1.27 -14.37 3.16
CA SER A 134 0.76 -15.72 2.94
C SER A 134 1.80 -16.79 3.29
N GLY A 135 3.07 -16.60 2.93
CA GLY A 135 4.14 -17.54 3.27
C GLY A 135 4.42 -17.65 4.77
N ASP A 136 4.09 -16.62 5.55
CA ASP A 136 4.16 -16.64 7.02
C ASP A 136 2.82 -17.05 7.68
N ASN A 137 1.78 -17.35 6.88
CA ASN A 137 0.40 -17.64 7.32
C ASN A 137 -0.25 -16.52 8.15
N VAL A 138 0.09 -15.27 7.85
CA VAL A 138 -0.53 -14.09 8.47
C VAL A 138 -1.69 -13.60 7.61
N ASP A 139 -2.88 -13.54 8.20
CA ASP A 139 -4.06 -13.00 7.55
C ASP A 139 -3.85 -11.53 7.16
N ASN A 140 -4.28 -11.16 5.96
CA ASN A 140 -4.13 -9.80 5.46
C ASN A 140 -5.21 -9.45 4.43
N ARG A 141 -5.44 -8.15 4.25
CA ARG A 141 -6.42 -7.61 3.31
C ARG A 141 -5.88 -6.37 2.62
N MET A 142 -5.89 -6.36 1.28
CA MET A 142 -5.66 -5.14 0.50
C MET A 142 -6.91 -4.27 0.50
N MET A 143 -6.75 -2.98 0.79
CA MET A 143 -7.83 -2.01 0.86
C MET A 143 -7.51 -0.79 0.00
N TRP A 144 -8.32 -0.55 -1.03
CA TRP A 144 -8.22 0.69 -1.82
C TRP A 144 -8.68 1.91 -1.02
N SER A 145 -9.63 1.72 -0.11
CA SER A 145 -10.20 2.77 0.75
C SER A 145 -9.19 3.34 1.76
N ALA A 146 -8.09 2.64 2.04
CA ALA A 146 -7.05 3.05 2.97
C ALA A 146 -5.94 3.92 2.31
N GLY A 147 -6.00 4.13 0.99
CA GLY A 147 -5.00 4.91 0.23
C GLY A 147 -4.72 4.34 -1.14
#